data_AF-A0A7X7YIN9-F1
#
_entry.id   AF-A0A7X7YIN9-F1
#
_cell.length_a   1.000
_cell.length_b   1.000
_cell.length_c   1.000
_cell.angle_alpha   90.00
_cell.angle_beta   90.00
_cell.angle_gamma   90.00
#
_symmetry.space_group_name_H-M   'P 1'
#
loop_
_entity.id
_entity.type
_entity.pdbx_description
1 polymer ?
#
loop_
_entity_poly.entity_id
_entity_poly.type
_entity_poly.pdbx_seq_one_letter_code
_entity_poly.pdbx_strand_id
1 'polypeptide(L)'
;LSANSPERCYLCKSHLFERIWEIARTEEFEQVLCGSNADDLSDFRPGNRAIEQFGVRCPLVEAGLSKAEIRELSRRIGLPTAEQPASPCLASRIPYGLEITPERLGQIEQAEDFLRGLGFTEFRVRHHDTIARIEAPTREFARMTAEPLRGRIVERLKGLGFSYVCLDLQGFRSGAMNETLNDDEKNRYR
;
A
#
# COMPACT_ATOMS: atom_id res chain seq x y z
N LEU A 1 -2.23 -17.97 5.87
CA LEU A 1 -1.91 -16.58 5.51
C LEU A 1 -2.62 -16.10 4.23
N SER A 2 -3.33 -16.97 3.48
CA SER A 2 -3.83 -16.61 2.16
C SER A 2 -5.12 -15.77 2.17
N ALA A 3 -5.99 -15.91 3.17
CA ALA A 3 -7.14 -15.00 3.32
C ALA A 3 -6.65 -13.59 3.67
N ASN A 4 -7.06 -12.59 2.89
CA ASN A 4 -6.77 -11.19 3.14
C ASN A 4 -7.55 -10.67 4.35
N SER A 5 -7.18 -11.10 5.57
CA SER A 5 -7.84 -10.68 6.79
C SER A 5 -7.42 -9.26 7.20
N PRO A 6 -8.21 -8.57 8.04
CA PRO A 6 -7.77 -7.32 8.67
C PRO A 6 -6.43 -7.43 9.42
N GLU A 7 -6.13 -8.61 9.99
CA GLU A 7 -4.87 -8.90 10.69
C GLU A 7 -3.68 -9.18 9.76
N ARG A 8 -3.87 -9.30 8.44
CA ARG A 8 -2.80 -9.60 7.48
C ARG A 8 -1.57 -8.74 7.71
N CYS A 9 -1.74 -7.43 7.86
CA CYS A 9 -0.61 -6.51 8.03
C CYS A 9 0.20 -6.79 9.29
N TYR A 10 -0.44 -7.25 10.38
CA TYR A 10 0.26 -7.73 11.56
C TYR A 10 1.04 -9.00 11.24
N LEU A 11 0.39 -10.03 10.70
CA LEU A 11 1.02 -11.32 10.42
C LEU A 11 2.22 -11.21 9.45
N CYS A 12 2.07 -10.46 8.35
CA CYS A 12 3.15 -10.22 7.40
C CYS A 12 4.34 -9.52 8.07
N LYS A 13 4.07 -8.54 8.94
CA LYS A 13 5.12 -7.75 9.59
C LYS A 13 5.80 -8.52 10.72
N SER A 14 5.07 -9.38 11.45
CA SER A 14 5.65 -10.31 12.43
C SER A 14 6.63 -11.27 11.76
N HIS A 15 6.25 -11.87 10.63
CA HIS A 15 7.17 -12.74 9.89
C HIS A 15 8.38 -11.97 9.34
N LEU A 16 8.19 -10.75 8.84
CA LEU A 16 9.30 -9.90 8.39
C LEU A 16 10.27 -9.58 9.54
N PHE A 17 9.77 -9.18 10.70
CA PHE A 17 10.61 -8.87 11.85
C PHE A 17 11.33 -10.08 12.43
N GLU A 18 10.68 -11.25 12.44
CA GLU A 18 11.34 -12.50 12.80
C GLU A 18 12.60 -12.72 11.94
N ARG A 19 12.48 -12.63 10.61
CA ARG A 19 13.60 -12.79 9.68
C ARG A 19 14.66 -11.71 9.83
N ILE A 20 14.27 -10.45 10.02
CA ILE A 20 15.24 -9.35 10.23
C ILE A 20 16.00 -9.55 11.55
N TRP A 21 15.33 -10.01 12.61
CA TRP A 21 15.99 -10.29 13.88
C TRP A 21 16.96 -11.46 13.81
N GLU A 22 16.66 -12.50 13.01
CA GLU A 22 17.64 -13.56 12.74
C GLU A 22 18.94 -12.97 12.16
N ILE A 23 18.82 -12.12 11.13
CA ILE A 23 19.97 -11.45 10.51
C ILE A 23 20.68 -10.54 11.51
N ALA A 24 19.93 -9.71 12.26
CA ALA A 24 20.49 -8.80 13.24
C ALA A 24 21.32 -9.53 14.30
N ARG A 25 20.86 -10.70 14.78
CA ARG A 25 21.60 -11.53 15.74
C ARG A 25 22.86 -12.13 15.12
N THR A 26 22.80 -12.60 13.87
CA THR A 26 23.96 -13.14 13.16
C THR A 26 25.03 -12.07 12.92
N GLU A 27 24.61 -10.84 12.63
CA GLU A 27 25.49 -9.70 12.36
C GLU A 27 25.80 -8.87 13.62
N GLU A 28 25.46 -9.37 14.81
CA GLU A 28 25.72 -8.74 16.12
C GLU A 28 25.13 -7.32 16.29
N PHE A 29 24.03 -7.01 15.58
CA PHE A 29 23.26 -5.80 15.81
C PHE A 29 22.35 -5.93 17.03
N GLU A 30 22.44 -4.95 17.94
CA GLU A 30 21.63 -4.92 19.16
C GLU A 30 20.17 -4.50 18.92
N GLN A 31 19.90 -3.83 17.80
CA GLN A 31 18.61 -3.17 17.57
C GLN A 31 18.16 -3.27 16.11
N VAL A 32 16.85 -3.45 15.94
CA VAL A 32 16.16 -3.34 14.65
C VAL A 32 15.34 -2.07 14.66
N LEU A 33 15.47 -1.26 13.61
CA LEU A 33 14.78 0.02 13.47
C LEU A 33 13.71 -0.04 12.38
N CYS A 34 12.60 0.68 12.61
CA CYS A 34 11.50 0.82 11.68
C CYS A 34 11.28 2.29 11.30
N GLY A 35 10.96 2.54 10.03
CA GLY A 35 10.66 3.89 9.52
C GLY A 35 9.22 4.36 9.73
N SER A 36 8.48 3.83 10.71
CA SER A 36 7.15 4.36 11.03
C SER A 36 7.29 5.78 11.59
N ASN A 37 6.34 6.66 11.31
CA ASN A 37 6.35 8.07 11.71
C ASN A 37 5.09 8.43 12.53
N ALA A 38 5.04 9.66 13.07
CA ALA A 38 3.97 10.07 13.98
C ALA A 38 2.56 10.04 13.34
N ASP A 39 2.43 10.31 12.04
CA ASP A 39 1.13 10.30 11.36
C ASP A 39 0.53 8.88 11.31
N ASP A 40 1.38 7.85 11.34
CA ASP A 40 0.98 6.45 11.26
C ASP A 40 0.25 5.95 12.54
N LEU A 41 0.32 6.71 13.64
CA LEU A 41 -0.36 6.40 14.91
C LEU A 41 -1.87 6.67 14.86
N SER A 42 -2.30 7.56 13.97
CA SER A 42 -3.71 7.97 13.85
C SER A 42 -4.55 7.05 12.94
N ASP A 43 -3.88 6.19 12.16
CA ASP A 43 -4.47 5.30 11.16
C ASP A 43 -4.68 3.89 11.72
N PHE A 44 -5.67 3.16 11.19
CA PHE A 44 -5.88 1.76 11.55
C PHE A 44 -4.77 0.90 10.93
N ARG A 45 -3.73 0.64 11.71
CA ARG A 45 -2.53 -0.09 11.29
C ARG A 45 -2.21 -1.22 12.26
N PRO A 46 -2.87 -2.38 12.14
CA PRO A 46 -2.64 -3.54 13.02
C PRO A 46 -1.18 -4.02 12.99
N GLY A 47 -0.43 -3.72 11.92
CA GLY A 47 1.01 -3.96 11.84
C GLY A 47 1.85 -3.23 12.88
N ASN A 48 1.33 -2.23 13.60
CA ASN A 48 2.08 -1.56 14.67
C ASN A 48 2.24 -2.46 15.89
N ARG A 49 1.29 -3.37 16.15
CA ARG A 49 1.41 -4.39 17.21
C ARG A 49 2.65 -5.27 17.05
N ALA A 50 3.06 -5.55 15.81
CA ALA A 50 4.27 -6.33 15.54
C ALA A 50 5.56 -5.56 15.90
N ILE A 51 5.55 -4.23 15.88
CA ILE A 51 6.72 -3.43 16.29
C ILE A 51 6.97 -3.66 17.78
N GLU A 52 5.93 -3.50 18.60
CA GLU A 52 5.99 -3.66 20.06
C GLU A 52 6.38 -5.09 20.45
N GLN A 53 5.70 -6.08 19.85
CA GLN A 53 5.93 -7.50 20.15
C GLN A 53 7.38 -7.93 19.90
N PHE A 54 8.00 -7.44 18.82
CA PHE A 54 9.35 -7.81 18.44
C PHE A 54 10.42 -6.85 19.00
N GLY A 55 10.05 -5.89 19.85
CA GLY A 55 10.99 -4.92 20.42
C GLY A 55 11.70 -4.06 19.36
N VAL A 56 11.04 -3.82 18.22
CA VAL A 56 11.57 -2.97 17.15
C VAL A 56 11.39 -1.51 17.55
N ARG A 57 12.42 -0.68 17.35
CA ARG A 57 12.38 0.75 17.67
C ARG A 57 11.96 1.55 16.45
N CYS A 58 11.27 2.67 16.64
CA CYS A 58 10.84 3.52 15.53
C CYS A 58 11.22 4.98 15.83
N PRO A 59 12.48 5.36 15.58
CA PRO A 59 13.03 6.66 16.00
C PRO A 59 12.22 7.88 15.53
N LEU A 60 11.58 7.79 14.37
CA LEU A 60 10.77 8.90 13.85
C LEU A 60 9.46 9.08 14.64
N VAL A 61 8.85 7.98 15.10
CA VAL A 61 7.72 8.04 16.06
C VAL A 61 8.20 8.56 17.41
N GLU A 62 9.33 8.06 17.90
CA GLU A 62 9.89 8.45 19.20
C GLU A 62 10.25 9.95 19.25
N ALA A 63 10.68 10.51 18.12
CA ALA A 63 10.94 11.93 17.94
C ALA A 63 9.68 12.76 17.63
N GLY A 64 8.50 12.13 17.48
CA GLY A 64 7.25 12.80 17.15
C GLY A 64 7.21 13.39 15.73
N LEU A 65 8.06 12.92 14.81
CA LEU A 65 8.19 13.50 13.49
C LEU A 65 7.04 13.07 12.57
N SER A 66 6.32 14.05 12.04
CA SER A 66 5.35 13.89 10.97
C SER A 66 6.05 13.63 9.62
N LYS A 67 5.31 13.11 8.65
CA LYS A 67 5.77 12.92 7.28
C LYS A 67 6.21 14.23 6.63
N ALA A 68 5.55 15.34 6.93
CA ALA A 68 5.92 16.66 6.40
C ALA A 68 7.30 17.08 6.91
N GLU A 69 7.56 16.90 8.20
CA GLU A 69 8.86 17.22 8.81
C GLU A 69 9.96 16.29 8.30
N ILE A 70 9.69 14.99 8.15
CA ILE A 70 10.64 14.01 7.59
C ILE A 70 11.05 14.39 6.16
N ARG A 71 10.10 14.84 5.33
CA ARG A 71 10.38 15.31 3.97
C ARG A 71 11.24 16.56 3.98
N GLU A 72 10.92 17.51 4.85
CA GLU A 72 11.70 18.73 5.00
C GLU A 72 13.14 18.45 5.45
N LEU A 73 13.32 17.60 6.47
CA LEU A 73 14.64 17.15 6.93
C LEU A 73 15.40 16.42 5.82
N SER A 74 14.73 15.50 5.11
CA SER A 74 15.29 14.78 3.95
C SER A 74 15.80 15.74 2.87
N ARG A 75 15.05 16.82 2.56
CA ARG A 75 15.49 17.83 1.59
C ARG A 75 16.73 18.58 2.06
N ARG A 76 16.77 18.99 3.34
CA ARG A 76 17.90 19.73 3.91
C ARG A 76 19.22 18.99 3.83
N ILE A 77 19.18 17.66 3.99
CA ILE A 77 20.37 16.81 3.92
C ILE A 77 20.60 16.20 2.53
N GLY A 78 19.77 16.55 1.54
CA GLY A 78 19.94 16.11 0.15
C GLY A 78 19.55 14.66 -0.14
N LEU A 79 18.66 14.04 0.64
CA LEU A 79 18.18 12.69 0.34
C LEU A 79 17.28 12.69 -0.91
N PRO A 80 17.48 11.76 -1.87
CA PRO A 80 16.69 11.68 -3.10
C PRO A 80 15.25 11.19 -2.86
N THR A 81 14.94 10.71 -1.66
CA THR A 81 13.68 10.06 -1.30
C THR A 81 12.63 11.02 -0.74
N ALA A 82 12.95 12.31 -0.58
CA ALA A 82 12.03 13.28 0.04
C ALA A 82 10.66 13.34 -0.69
N GLU A 83 10.69 13.30 -2.02
CA GLU A 83 9.47 13.38 -2.85
C GLU A 83 8.92 11.99 -3.22
N GLN A 84 9.52 10.90 -2.71
CA GLN A 84 9.05 9.55 -3.00
C GLN A 84 7.62 9.36 -2.44
N PRO A 85 6.67 8.95 -3.28
CA PRO A 85 5.32 8.62 -2.82
C PRO A 85 5.34 7.41 -1.89
N ALA A 86 4.37 7.36 -0.96
CA ALA A 86 4.18 6.16 -0.16
C ALA A 86 3.75 5.00 -1.07
N SER A 87 4.37 3.84 -0.90
CA SER A 87 4.03 2.62 -1.65
C SER A 87 3.51 1.54 -0.70
N PRO A 88 2.19 1.52 -0.42
CA PRO A 88 1.60 0.45 0.37
C PRO A 88 1.67 -0.89 -0.36
N CYS A 89 1.77 -1.98 0.41
CA CYS A 89 1.77 -3.36 -0.09
C CYS A 89 0.69 -3.62 -1.16
N LEU A 90 1.00 -4.36 -2.22
CA LEU A 90 0.07 -4.75 -3.29
C LEU A 90 -1.17 -5.48 -2.75
N ALA A 91 -1.07 -6.22 -1.65
CA ALA A 91 -2.22 -6.85 -1.00
C ALA A 91 -3.32 -5.85 -0.59
N SER A 92 -2.99 -4.57 -0.41
CA SER A 92 -4.00 -3.53 -0.17
C SER A 92 -4.92 -3.28 -1.37
N ARG A 93 -4.56 -3.74 -2.56
CA ARG A 93 -5.42 -3.64 -3.76
C ARG A 93 -6.44 -4.77 -3.83
N ILE A 94 -6.31 -5.79 -3.00
CA ILE A 94 -7.26 -6.90 -2.87
C ILE A 94 -8.19 -6.55 -1.70
N PRO A 95 -9.53 -6.62 -1.84
CA PRO A 95 -10.48 -6.42 -0.74
C PRO A 95 -10.29 -7.42 0.40
N TYR A 96 -10.68 -7.04 1.62
CA TYR A 96 -10.66 -7.98 2.74
C TYR A 96 -11.54 -9.21 2.47
N GLY A 97 -11.11 -10.36 2.99
CA GLY A 97 -11.78 -11.65 2.82
C GLY A 97 -11.49 -12.35 1.49
N LEU A 98 -10.98 -11.65 0.47
CA LEU A 98 -10.56 -12.27 -0.78
C LEU A 98 -9.16 -12.89 -0.62
N GLU A 99 -8.90 -14.01 -1.28
CA GLU A 99 -7.60 -14.67 -1.17
C GLU A 99 -6.50 -13.89 -1.91
N ILE A 100 -5.32 -13.80 -1.29
CA ILE A 100 -4.11 -13.26 -1.90
C ILE A 100 -3.39 -14.41 -2.60
N THR A 101 -3.30 -14.33 -3.92
CA THR A 101 -2.57 -15.29 -4.74
C THR A 101 -1.48 -14.59 -5.57
N PRO A 102 -0.38 -15.29 -5.94
CA PRO A 102 0.64 -14.74 -6.82
C PRO A 102 0.07 -14.21 -8.14
N GLU A 103 -0.94 -14.88 -8.69
CA GLU A 103 -1.60 -14.50 -9.94
C GLU A 103 -2.31 -13.15 -9.79
N ARG A 104 -3.11 -12.97 -8.73
CA ARG A 104 -3.79 -11.69 -8.46
C ARG A 104 -2.81 -10.55 -8.23
N LEU A 105 -1.75 -10.82 -7.46
CA LEU A 105 -0.68 -9.83 -7.22
C LEU A 105 0.02 -9.46 -8.53
N GLY A 106 0.36 -10.43 -9.36
CA GLY A 106 0.99 -10.21 -10.67
C GLY A 106 0.07 -9.45 -11.65
N GLN A 107 -1.24 -9.68 -11.62
CA GLN A 107 -2.21 -8.90 -12.40
C GLN A 107 -2.22 -7.44 -11.97
N ILE A 108 -2.23 -7.17 -10.65
CA ILE A 108 -2.22 -5.81 -10.10
C ILE A 108 -0.92 -5.10 -10.46
N GLU A 109 0.22 -5.75 -10.23
CA GLU A 109 1.55 -5.19 -10.52
C GLU A 109 1.68 -4.82 -11.99
N GLN A 110 1.37 -5.74 -12.91
CA GLN A 110 1.44 -5.47 -14.35
C GLN A 110 0.46 -4.39 -14.81
N ALA A 111 -0.72 -4.29 -14.19
CA ALA A 111 -1.68 -3.23 -14.49
C ALA A 111 -1.16 -1.87 -13.99
N GLU A 112 -0.64 -1.81 -12.76
CA GLU A 112 -0.09 -0.57 -12.20
C GLU A 112 1.17 -0.13 -12.96
N ASP A 113 2.05 -1.05 -13.35
CA ASP A 113 3.25 -0.75 -14.15
C ASP A 113 2.90 -0.19 -15.53
N PHE A 114 1.88 -0.75 -16.18
CA PHE A 114 1.40 -0.23 -17.45
C PHE A 114 0.87 1.20 -17.33
N LEU A 115 0.02 1.48 -16.34
CA LEU A 115 -0.51 2.83 -16.11
C LEU A 115 0.60 3.81 -15.73
N ARG A 116 1.61 3.38 -14.98
CA ARG A 116 2.80 4.19 -14.68
C ARG A 116 3.59 4.50 -15.94
N GLY A 117 3.76 3.53 -16.84
CA GLY A 117 4.38 3.72 -18.15
C GLY A 117 3.63 4.67 -19.08
N LEU A 118 2.33 4.89 -18.83
CA LEU A 118 1.53 5.93 -19.48
C LEU A 118 1.67 7.31 -18.82
N GLY A 119 2.46 7.44 -17.75
CA GLY A 119 2.70 8.68 -17.04
C GLY A 119 1.60 9.06 -16.04
N PHE A 120 0.76 8.12 -15.61
CA PHE A 120 -0.12 8.36 -14.47
C PHE A 120 0.68 8.34 -13.16
N THR A 121 0.25 9.13 -12.20
CA THR A 121 0.78 9.16 -10.83
C THR A 121 -0.38 9.10 -9.84
N GLU A 122 -0.09 8.70 -8.60
CA GLU A 122 -1.07 8.68 -7.50
C GLU A 122 -2.35 7.89 -7.81
N PHE A 123 -2.20 6.69 -8.36
CA PHE A 123 -3.31 5.81 -8.72
C PHE A 123 -3.17 4.43 -8.05
N ARG A 124 -4.25 3.65 -8.07
CA ARG A 124 -4.27 2.22 -7.67
C ARG A 124 -5.14 1.42 -8.62
N VAL A 125 -4.79 0.16 -8.84
CA VAL A 125 -5.66 -0.81 -9.51
C VAL A 125 -6.15 -1.81 -8.48
N ARG A 126 -7.41 -1.68 -8.04
CA ARG A 126 -8.04 -2.63 -7.11
C ARG A 126 -8.53 -3.87 -7.85
N HIS A 127 -8.29 -5.02 -7.26
CA HIS A 127 -8.67 -6.33 -7.80
C HIS A 127 -9.96 -6.81 -7.12
N HIS A 128 -11.07 -6.68 -7.83
CA HIS A 128 -12.37 -7.20 -7.40
C HIS A 128 -12.73 -8.41 -8.24
N ASP A 129 -11.93 -9.46 -8.10
CA ASP A 129 -12.10 -10.71 -8.84
C ASP A 129 -12.00 -10.52 -10.35
N THR A 130 -13.12 -10.47 -11.05
CA THR A 130 -13.14 -10.24 -12.51
C THR A 130 -13.03 -8.77 -12.90
N ILE A 131 -13.01 -7.84 -11.93
CA ILE A 131 -13.04 -6.40 -12.15
C ILE A 131 -11.70 -5.77 -11.73
N ALA A 132 -11.08 -5.02 -12.65
CA ALA A 132 -10.04 -4.06 -12.33
C ALA A 132 -10.67 -2.69 -12.09
N ARG A 133 -10.70 -2.24 -10.84
CA ARG A 133 -11.21 -0.91 -10.47
C ARG A 133 -10.05 0.06 -10.27
N ILE A 134 -9.94 1.04 -11.16
CA ILE A 134 -8.88 2.04 -11.13
C ILE A 134 -9.31 3.21 -10.25
N GLU A 135 -8.49 3.55 -9.26
CA GLU A 135 -8.59 4.78 -8.47
C GLU A 135 -7.50 5.74 -8.98
N ALA A 136 -7.86 6.91 -9.48
CA ALA A 136 -6.92 7.92 -9.96
C ALA A 136 -7.35 9.33 -9.54
N PRO A 137 -6.47 10.35 -9.57
CA PRO A 137 -6.89 11.72 -9.32
C PRO A 137 -7.96 12.13 -10.35
N THR A 138 -9.01 12.82 -9.91
CA THR A 138 -10.13 13.22 -10.78
C THR A 138 -9.69 14.07 -11.98
N ARG A 139 -8.61 14.85 -11.82
CA ARG A 139 -7.94 15.60 -12.90
C ARG A 139 -7.45 14.72 -14.06
N GLU A 140 -7.18 13.43 -13.83
CA GLU A 140 -6.74 12.48 -14.86
C GLU A 140 -7.91 11.79 -15.58
N PHE A 141 -9.16 11.92 -15.11
CA PHE A 141 -10.30 11.16 -15.63
C PHE A 141 -10.52 11.42 -17.12
N ALA A 142 -10.59 12.69 -17.52
CA ALA A 142 -10.80 13.06 -18.91
C ALA A 142 -9.73 12.46 -19.84
N ARG A 143 -8.47 12.45 -19.39
CA ARG A 143 -7.35 11.85 -20.12
C ARG A 143 -7.48 10.33 -20.21
N MET A 144 -7.78 9.66 -19.09
CA MET A 144 -7.96 8.19 -19.05
C MET A 144 -9.12 7.70 -19.92
N THR A 145 -10.19 8.47 -20.02
CA THR A 145 -11.40 8.10 -20.77
C THR A 145 -11.38 8.56 -22.23
N ALA A 146 -10.38 9.34 -22.66
CA ALA A 146 -10.25 9.78 -24.04
C ALA A 146 -9.56 8.73 -24.92
N GLU A 147 -9.94 8.66 -26.20
CA GLU A 147 -9.22 7.84 -27.18
C GLU A 147 -7.93 8.51 -27.65
N PRO A 148 -6.90 7.74 -28.04
CA PRO A 148 -6.85 6.26 -28.09
C PRO A 148 -6.47 5.60 -26.75
N LEU A 149 -6.27 6.40 -25.69
CA LEU A 149 -5.73 5.94 -24.42
C LEU A 149 -6.69 4.98 -23.70
N ARG A 150 -7.98 5.31 -23.70
CA ARG A 150 -9.05 4.48 -23.13
C ARG A 150 -9.02 3.07 -23.74
N GLY A 151 -8.97 2.96 -25.08
CA GLY A 151 -8.88 1.68 -25.77
C GLY A 151 -7.67 0.85 -25.33
N ARG A 152 -6.49 1.48 -25.27
CA ARG A 152 -5.24 0.83 -24.82
C ARG A 152 -5.30 0.33 -23.38
N ILE A 153 -5.90 1.10 -22.46
CA ILE A 153 -6.10 0.69 -21.06
C ILE A 153 -7.01 -0.53 -20.99
N VAL A 154 -8.15 -0.49 -21.68
CA VAL A 154 -9.11 -1.60 -21.68
C VAL A 154 -8.48 -2.87 -22.26
N GLU A 155 -7.83 -2.77 -23.42
CA GLU A 155 -7.16 -3.90 -24.07
C GLU A 155 -6.10 -4.52 -23.16
N ARG A 156 -5.21 -3.70 -22.59
CA ARG A 156 -4.14 -4.20 -21.74
C ARG A 156 -4.67 -4.89 -20.49
N LEU A 157 -5.59 -4.27 -19.76
CA LEU A 157 -6.11 -4.84 -18.51
C LEU A 157 -6.95 -6.10 -18.78
N LYS A 158 -7.72 -6.14 -19.87
CA LYS A 158 -8.40 -7.37 -20.28
C LYS A 158 -7.43 -8.50 -20.64
N GLY A 159 -6.33 -8.17 -21.32
CA GLY A 159 -5.25 -9.11 -21.62
C GLY A 159 -4.55 -9.67 -20.38
N LEU A 160 -4.65 -9.00 -19.22
CA LEU A 160 -4.17 -9.51 -17.93
C LEU A 160 -5.16 -10.46 -17.25
N GLY A 161 -6.37 -10.64 -17.78
CA GLY A 161 -7.39 -11.56 -17.27
C GLY A 161 -8.59 -10.90 -16.57
N PHE A 162 -8.70 -9.57 -16.60
CA PHE A 162 -9.91 -8.88 -16.11
C PHE A 162 -11.03 -8.93 -17.15
N SER A 163 -12.27 -9.16 -16.71
CA SER A 163 -13.46 -9.09 -17.57
C SER A 163 -13.95 -7.65 -17.73
N TYR A 164 -13.84 -6.86 -16.66
CA TYR A 164 -14.30 -5.47 -16.60
C TYR A 164 -13.19 -4.55 -16.13
N VAL A 165 -13.14 -3.35 -16.72
CA VAL A 165 -12.24 -2.27 -16.33
C VAL A 165 -13.11 -1.08 -15.95
N CYS A 166 -13.01 -0.65 -14.71
CA CYS A 166 -13.84 0.40 -14.13
C CYS A 166 -12.96 1.54 -13.60
N LEU A 167 -13.49 2.76 -13.63
CA LEU A 167 -12.90 3.91 -12.96
C LEU A 167 -13.76 4.23 -11.72
N ASP A 168 -13.13 4.31 -10.56
CA ASP A 168 -13.83 4.72 -9.33
C ASP A 168 -14.16 6.21 -9.42
N LEU A 169 -15.44 6.54 -9.45
CA LEU A 169 -15.92 7.92 -9.58
C LEU A 169 -15.53 8.81 -8.40
N GLN A 170 -15.22 8.23 -7.23
CA GLN A 170 -14.71 8.97 -6.08
C GLN A 170 -13.22 9.34 -6.23
N GLY A 171 -12.52 8.75 -7.20
CA GLY A 171 -11.10 8.96 -7.46
C GLY A 171 -10.18 8.33 -6.41
N PHE A 172 -8.91 8.71 -6.44
CA PHE A 172 -7.90 8.24 -5.50
C PHE A 172 -8.04 8.91 -4.13
N ARG A 173 -8.09 8.10 -3.07
CA ARG A 173 -8.05 8.54 -1.66
C ARG A 173 -7.13 7.66 -0.83
N SER A 174 -6.36 8.28 0.06
CA SER A 174 -5.61 7.52 1.08
C SER A 174 -6.59 6.82 2.03
N GLY A 175 -6.26 5.62 2.49
CA GLY A 175 -7.10 4.88 3.43
C GLY A 175 -8.40 4.27 2.88
N ALA A 176 -8.74 4.44 1.60
CA ALA A 176 -10.02 3.97 1.02
C ALA A 176 -10.33 2.47 1.21
N MET A 177 -9.32 1.63 1.48
CA MET A 177 -9.52 0.21 1.78
C MET A 177 -10.24 -0.02 3.13
N ASN A 178 -10.08 0.88 4.08
CA ASN A 178 -10.63 0.76 5.43
C ASN A 178 -12.10 1.22 5.52
N GLU A 179 -12.67 1.77 4.44
CA GLU A 179 -14.06 2.22 4.39
C GLU A 179 -15.06 1.07 4.49
N THR A 180 -14.67 -0.13 4.07
CA THR A 180 -15.52 -1.33 4.16
C THR A 180 -15.50 -1.99 5.53
N LEU A 181 -14.63 -1.53 6.45
CA LEU A 181 -14.58 -2.01 7.83
C LEU A 181 -15.42 -1.11 8.73
N ASN A 182 -16.30 -1.70 9.54
CA ASN A 182 -17.03 -0.96 10.57
C ASN A 182 -16.12 -0.69 11.81
N ASP A 183 -16.59 0.16 12.72
CA ASP A 183 -15.80 0.56 13.89
C ASP A 183 -15.54 -0.60 14.87
N ASP A 184 -16.47 -1.55 14.96
CA ASP A 184 -16.32 -2.75 15.78
C ASP A 184 -15.21 -3.67 15.25
N GLU A 185 -15.14 -3.84 13.93
CA GLU A 185 -14.09 -4.59 13.25
C GLU A 185 -12.73 -3.91 13.42
N LYS A 186 -12.66 -2.57 13.28
CA LYS A 186 -11.41 -1.84 13.52
C LYS A 186 -10.96 -1.97 14.97
N ASN A 187 -11.87 -1.84 15.94
CA ASN A 187 -11.55 -1.96 17.36
C ASN A 187 -11.16 -3.38 17.76
N ARG A 188 -11.72 -4.41 17.13
CA ARG A 188 -11.35 -5.81 17.38
C ARG A 188 -9.88 -6.12 17.05
N TYR A 189 -9.28 -5.37 16.13
CA TYR A 189 -7.95 -5.63 15.60
C TYR A 189 -6.91 -4.53 15.88
N ARG A 190 -7.32 -3.44 16.54
CA ARG A 190 -6.40 -2.45 17.14
C ARG A 190 -5.56 -3.10 18.23
#